data_AF-A0A950CUR0-F1
#
_entry.id   AF-A0A950CUR0-F1
#
_cell.length_a   1.000
_cell.length_b   1.000
_cell.length_c   1.000
_cell.angle_alpha   90.00
_cell.angle_beta   90.00
_cell.angle_gamma   90.00
#
_symmetry.space_group_name_H-M   'P 1'
#
loop_
_entity.id
_entity.type
_entity.pdbx_description
1 polymer ?
#
loop_
_entity_poly.entity_id
_entity_poly.type
_entity_poly.pdbx_seq_one_letter_code
_entity_poly.pdbx_strand_id
1 'polypeptide(L)'
;MSKNDLLKSAEEMPEENYSFKPVSTVRSFGQLVGHAADSQYEFCSAVIGDGKQPPGIEKSKTSKADLVQALKDAFAYCDQAYSAMTDAQAPQMVKFFGHDAPKLSILSFNVAHNMEHYGNMITYLRIKGLVPPSSQQQSSQ
;
A
#
# COMPACT_ATOMS: atom_id res chain seq x y z
N MET A 1 0.83 -9.99 6.18
CA MET A 1 0.89 -10.56 4.83
C MET A 1 0.95 -9.42 3.81
N SER A 2 -0.15 -8.68 3.61
CA SER A 2 -0.25 -7.59 2.62
C SER A 2 0.87 -6.54 2.63
N LYS A 3 1.27 -6.03 3.79
CA LYS A 3 2.40 -5.09 3.93
C LYS A 3 3.70 -5.64 3.33
N ASN A 4 4.07 -6.86 3.69
CA ASN A 4 5.31 -7.47 3.24
C ASN A 4 5.29 -7.77 1.74
N ASP A 5 4.15 -8.21 1.22
CA ASP A 5 3.99 -8.51 -0.20
C ASP A 5 4.17 -7.25 -1.07
N LEU A 6 3.56 -6.12 -0.66
CA LEU A 6 3.72 -4.84 -1.36
C LEU A 6 5.15 -4.30 -1.28
N LEU A 7 5.76 -4.30 -0.09
CA LEU A 7 7.13 -3.82 0.12
C LEU A 7 8.15 -4.62 -0.70
N LYS A 8 8.10 -5.95 -0.61
CA LYS A 8 8.99 -6.82 -1.38
C LYS A 8 8.78 -6.68 -2.87
N SER A 9 7.53 -6.60 -3.33
CA SER A 9 7.23 -6.37 -4.76
C SER A 9 7.89 -5.09 -5.26
N ALA A 10 7.78 -3.99 -4.49
CA ALA A 10 8.41 -2.72 -4.82
C ALA A 10 9.95 -2.84 -4.84
N GLU A 11 10.54 -3.53 -3.87
CA GLU A 11 11.99 -3.75 -3.80
C GLU A 11 12.53 -4.65 -4.91
N GLU A 12 11.78 -5.65 -5.35
CA GLU A 12 12.21 -6.64 -6.36
C GLU A 12 12.17 -6.11 -7.79
N MET A 13 11.21 -5.24 -8.13
CA MET A 13 11.12 -4.69 -9.48
C MET A 13 12.36 -3.83 -9.80
N PRO A 14 13.08 -4.07 -10.91
CA PRO A 14 14.20 -3.22 -11.33
C PRO A 14 13.78 -1.77 -11.61
N GLU A 15 14.68 -0.81 -11.39
CA GLU A 15 14.43 0.64 -11.58
C GLU A 15 13.89 0.93 -12.98
N GLU A 16 14.49 0.35 -14.01
CA GLU A 16 14.11 0.55 -15.40
C GLU A 16 12.67 0.11 -15.72
N ASN A 17 12.06 -0.70 -14.84
CA ASN A 17 10.70 -1.20 -14.99
C ASN A 17 9.67 -0.43 -14.13
N TYR A 18 10.08 0.59 -13.36
CA TYR A 18 9.13 1.40 -12.59
C TYR A 18 8.18 2.24 -13.48
N SER A 19 8.62 2.59 -14.69
CA SER A 19 7.78 3.25 -15.70
C SER A 19 6.90 2.28 -16.49
N PHE A 20 7.08 0.96 -16.32
CA PHE A 20 6.37 -0.04 -17.11
C PHE A 20 4.87 -0.03 -16.87
N LYS A 21 4.11 -0.17 -17.96
CA LYS A 21 2.66 -0.34 -18.00
C LYS A 21 2.31 -1.56 -18.90
N PRO A 22 1.47 -2.49 -18.46
CA PRO A 22 0.94 -3.55 -19.32
C PRO A 22 0.14 -2.99 -20.51
N VAL A 23 -0.65 -1.95 -20.27
CA VAL A 23 -1.39 -1.17 -21.29
C VAL A 23 -1.38 0.31 -20.91
N SER A 24 -1.54 1.21 -21.87
CA SER A 24 -1.44 2.66 -21.65
C SER A 24 -2.48 3.22 -20.67
N THR A 25 -3.61 2.53 -20.50
CA THR A 25 -4.77 2.94 -19.70
C THR A 25 -4.66 2.60 -18.21
N VAL A 26 -3.63 1.87 -17.79
CA VAL A 26 -3.40 1.53 -16.38
C VAL A 26 -2.21 2.31 -15.79
N ARG A 27 -2.11 2.31 -14.46
CA ARG A 27 -0.96 2.85 -13.73
C ARG A 27 0.34 2.19 -14.18
N SER A 28 1.47 2.92 -14.12
CA SER A 28 2.76 2.25 -14.14
C SER A 28 3.02 1.49 -12.85
N PHE A 29 4.03 0.61 -12.84
CA PHE A 29 4.44 -0.06 -11.60
C PHE A 29 4.76 0.95 -10.48
N GLY A 30 5.54 1.99 -10.79
CA GLY A 30 5.87 3.06 -9.83
C GLY A 30 4.64 3.83 -9.36
N GLN A 31 3.66 4.07 -10.23
CA GLN A 31 2.38 4.69 -9.85
C GLN A 31 1.57 3.78 -8.91
N LEU A 32 1.60 2.45 -9.07
CA LEU A 32 0.97 1.54 -8.11
C LEU A 32 1.64 1.61 -6.72
N VAL A 33 2.98 1.67 -6.67
CA VAL A 33 3.73 1.83 -5.42
C VAL A 33 3.37 3.14 -4.73
N GLY A 34 3.35 4.25 -5.48
CA GLY A 34 2.98 5.55 -4.94
C GLY A 34 1.52 5.63 -4.49
N HIS A 35 0.59 5.06 -5.27
CA HIS A 35 -0.83 4.95 -4.91
C HIS A 35 -1.02 4.17 -3.60
N ALA A 36 -0.31 3.05 -3.44
CA ALA A 36 -0.36 2.26 -2.22
C ALA A 36 0.16 3.05 -1.00
N ALA A 37 1.20 3.88 -1.18
CA ALA A 37 1.73 4.74 -0.12
C ALA A 37 0.73 5.85 0.26
N ASP A 38 0.20 6.59 -0.72
CA ASP A 38 -0.81 7.63 -0.49
C ASP A 38 -2.05 7.06 0.21
N SER A 39 -2.47 5.86 -0.20
CA SER A 39 -3.61 5.18 0.40
C SER A 39 -3.39 4.87 1.89
N GLN A 40 -2.19 4.51 2.34
CA GLN A 40 -1.98 4.31 3.79
C GLN A 40 -2.27 5.58 4.58
N TYR A 41 -1.87 6.75 4.07
CA TYR A 41 -2.19 8.01 4.73
C TYR A 41 -3.70 8.29 4.73
N GLU A 42 -4.39 8.04 3.62
CA GLU A 42 -5.85 8.21 3.51
C GLU A 42 -6.60 7.38 4.56
N PHE A 43 -6.32 6.08 4.63
CA PHE A 43 -7.02 5.17 5.56
C PHE A 43 -6.64 5.43 7.01
N CYS A 44 -5.34 5.54 7.30
CA CYS A 44 -4.86 5.46 8.67
C CYS A 44 -4.91 6.81 9.39
N SER A 45 -4.90 7.93 8.66
CA SER A 45 -5.17 9.26 9.23
C SER A 45 -6.60 9.39 9.74
N ALA A 46 -7.59 8.81 9.05
CA ALA A 46 -8.97 8.78 9.52
C ALA A 46 -9.13 8.01 10.84
N VAL A 47 -8.36 6.91 10.99
CA VAL A 47 -8.39 6.08 12.21
C VAL A 47 -7.62 6.73 13.36
N ILE A 48 -6.46 7.33 13.08
CA ILE A 48 -5.64 8.05 14.06
C ILE A 48 -6.33 9.36 14.49
N GLY A 49 -6.99 10.04 13.56
CA GLY A 49 -7.63 11.34 13.78
C GLY A 49 -6.65 12.52 13.85
N ASP A 50 -5.47 12.41 13.23
CA ASP A 50 -4.43 13.46 13.25
C ASP A 50 -4.58 14.50 12.13
N GLY A 51 -5.54 14.33 11.21
CA GLY A 51 -5.82 15.24 10.11
C GLY A 51 -4.77 15.24 8.99
N LYS A 52 -3.78 14.32 9.01
CA LYS A 52 -2.82 14.20 7.92
C LYS A 52 -3.52 13.89 6.61
N GLN A 53 -3.00 14.47 5.54
CA GLN A 53 -3.46 14.24 4.17
C GLN A 53 -2.45 13.40 3.41
N PRO A 54 -2.87 12.62 2.40
CA PRO A 54 -1.94 11.94 1.51
C PRO A 54 -0.93 12.91 0.87
N PRO A 55 0.37 12.58 0.86
CA PRO A 55 1.39 13.50 0.35
C PRO A 55 1.41 13.65 -1.18
N GLY A 56 0.63 12.85 -1.92
CA GLY A 56 0.61 12.88 -3.38
C GLY A 56 1.84 12.21 -3.99
N ILE A 57 2.30 11.13 -3.36
CA ILE A 57 3.46 10.33 -3.76
C ILE A 57 3.31 9.81 -5.20
N GLU A 58 2.14 9.30 -5.57
CA GLU A 58 1.88 8.76 -6.91
C GLU A 58 2.24 9.74 -8.03
N LYS A 59 2.03 11.04 -7.79
CA LYS A 59 2.21 12.11 -8.77
C LYS A 59 3.56 12.82 -8.68
N SER A 60 4.20 12.78 -7.51
CA SER A 60 5.40 13.60 -7.22
C SER A 60 6.71 12.81 -7.28
N LYS A 61 6.67 11.48 -7.18
CA LYS A 61 7.87 10.62 -7.16
C LYS A 61 7.85 9.61 -8.29
N THR A 62 9.01 9.34 -8.87
CA THR A 62 9.14 8.38 -9.98
C THR A 62 10.28 7.38 -9.81
N SER A 63 11.33 7.70 -9.05
CA SER A 63 12.45 6.80 -8.82
C SER A 63 12.06 5.62 -7.91
N LYS A 64 12.65 4.44 -8.11
CA LYS A 64 12.44 3.29 -7.20
C LYS A 64 12.80 3.65 -5.77
N ALA A 65 13.94 4.30 -5.57
CA ALA A 65 14.45 4.63 -4.25
C ALA A 65 13.45 5.50 -3.47
N ASP A 66 12.94 6.57 -4.09
CA ASP A 66 12.02 7.49 -3.42
C ASP A 66 10.64 6.87 -3.18
N LEU A 67 10.17 6.04 -4.11
CA LEU A 67 8.89 5.35 -4.02
C LEU A 67 8.91 4.23 -2.97
N VAL A 68 9.96 3.41 -2.93
CA VAL A 68 10.14 2.37 -1.92
C VAL A 68 10.25 2.99 -0.53
N GLN A 69 11.03 4.07 -0.38
CA GLN A 69 11.15 4.75 0.90
C GLN A 69 9.80 5.35 1.33
N ALA A 70 9.08 6.01 0.43
CA ALA A 70 7.75 6.55 0.72
C ALA A 70 6.75 5.45 1.14
N LEU A 71 6.78 4.28 0.50
CA LEU A 71 5.93 3.16 0.87
C LEU A 71 6.28 2.61 2.27
N LYS A 72 7.58 2.54 2.61
CA LYS A 72 8.03 2.15 3.97
C LYS A 72 7.53 3.12 5.03
N ASP A 73 7.70 4.43 4.78
CA ASP A 73 7.26 5.48 5.70
C ASP A 73 5.73 5.47 5.87
N ALA A 74 4.99 5.25 4.78
CA ALA A 74 3.54 5.14 4.79
C ALA A 74 3.04 3.95 5.63
N PHE A 75 3.70 2.79 5.50
CA PHE A 75 3.40 1.64 6.36
C PHE A 75 3.78 1.87 7.82
N ALA A 76 4.94 2.48 8.09
CA ALA A 76 5.36 2.80 9.46
C ALA A 76 4.41 3.82 10.13
N TYR A 77 3.85 4.74 9.36
CA TYR A 77 2.78 5.61 9.81
C TYR A 77 1.52 4.80 10.16
N CYS A 78 1.07 3.93 9.25
CA CYS A 78 -0.14 3.15 9.48
C CYS A 78 0.00 2.09 10.60
N ASP A 79 1.21 1.59 10.87
CA ASP A 79 1.48 0.69 11.99
C ASP A 79 1.02 1.29 13.34
N GLN A 80 1.00 2.62 13.47
CA GLN A 80 0.50 3.31 14.67
C GLN A 80 -1.01 3.08 14.85
N ALA A 81 -1.78 3.17 13.77
CA ALA A 81 -3.23 2.91 13.78
C ALA A 81 -3.53 1.45 14.14
N TYR A 82 -2.80 0.52 13.55
CA TYR A 82 -2.95 -0.91 13.84
C TYR A 82 -2.52 -1.26 15.27
N SER A 83 -1.41 -0.71 15.75
CA SER A 83 -0.89 -1.00 17.11
C SER A 83 -1.75 -0.40 18.22
N ALA A 84 -2.41 0.73 17.94
CA ALA A 84 -3.30 1.37 18.91
C ALA A 84 -4.67 0.69 19.00
N MET A 85 -5.07 -0.09 17.98
CA MET A 85 -6.40 -0.68 17.86
C MET A 85 -6.69 -1.65 19.01
N THR A 86 -7.83 -1.45 19.67
CA THR A 86 -8.36 -2.34 20.73
C THR A 86 -9.84 -2.64 20.48
N ASP A 87 -10.40 -3.64 21.15
CA ASP A 87 -11.82 -3.98 21.06
C ASP A 87 -12.73 -2.79 21.42
N ALA A 88 -12.30 -1.92 22.33
CA ALA A 88 -13.03 -0.71 22.71
C ALA A 88 -12.97 0.39 21.63
N GLN A 89 -11.90 0.42 20.83
CA GLN A 89 -11.74 1.39 19.74
C GLN A 89 -12.40 0.91 18.44
N ALA A 90 -12.42 -0.40 18.19
CA ALA A 90 -12.93 -1.01 16.98
C ALA A 90 -14.31 -0.48 16.52
N PRO A 91 -15.33 -0.35 17.41
CA PRO A 91 -16.64 0.15 17.01
C PRO A 91 -16.76 1.68 16.98
N GLN A 92 -15.73 2.43 17.37
CA GLN A 92 -15.79 3.90 17.36
C GLN A 92 -15.96 4.40 15.93
N MET A 93 -16.95 5.28 15.74
CA MET A 93 -17.25 5.87 14.44
C MET A 93 -16.34 7.06 14.18
N VAL A 94 -15.74 7.10 13.00
CA VAL A 94 -14.97 8.24 12.48
C VAL A 94 -15.44 8.57 11.06
N LYS A 95 -15.14 9.78 10.59
CA LYS A 95 -15.45 10.17 9.21
C LYS A 95 -14.44 9.54 8.25
N PHE A 96 -14.93 8.88 7.22
CA PHE A 96 -14.15 8.34 6.11
C PHE A 96 -14.92 8.54 4.80
N PHE A 97 -14.31 9.22 3.83
CA PHE A 97 -14.97 9.67 2.60
C PHE A 97 -16.32 10.38 2.84
N GLY A 98 -16.41 11.20 3.89
CA GLY A 98 -17.62 11.96 4.24
C GLY A 98 -18.71 11.16 4.97
N HIS A 99 -18.53 9.85 5.16
CA HIS A 99 -19.48 8.98 5.85
C HIS A 99 -18.94 8.54 7.22
N ASP A 100 -19.83 8.25 8.16
CA ASP A 100 -19.42 7.62 9.43
C ASP A 100 -19.15 6.13 9.21
N ALA A 101 -17.98 5.66 9.66
CA ALA A 101 -17.62 4.25 9.60
C ALA A 101 -16.86 3.83 10.89
N PRO A 102 -17.04 2.58 11.35
CA PRO A 102 -16.24 2.05 12.46
C PRO A 102 -14.75 2.02 12.09
N LYS A 103 -13.87 2.36 13.04
CA LYS A 103 -12.41 2.31 12.83
C LYS A 103 -11.93 0.94 12.33
N LEU A 104 -12.49 -0.16 12.87
CA LEU A 104 -12.15 -1.51 12.42
C LEU A 104 -12.52 -1.75 10.96
N SER A 105 -13.66 -1.23 10.50
CA SER A 105 -14.09 -1.37 9.10
C SER A 105 -13.15 -0.64 8.15
N ILE A 106 -12.63 0.54 8.55
CA ILE A 106 -11.67 1.30 7.74
C ILE A 106 -10.34 0.54 7.63
N LEU A 107 -9.80 -0.01 8.74
CA LEU A 107 -8.58 -0.82 8.69
C LEU A 107 -8.78 -2.13 7.92
N SER A 108 -9.95 -2.76 8.03
CA SER A 108 -10.27 -3.95 7.22
C SER A 108 -10.28 -3.61 5.73
N PHE A 109 -10.83 -2.45 5.36
CA PHE A 109 -10.81 -1.98 3.99
C PHE A 109 -9.39 -1.61 3.52
N ASN A 110 -8.55 -1.02 4.37
CA ASN A 110 -7.14 -0.81 4.07
C ASN A 110 -6.42 -2.13 3.72
N VAL A 111 -6.65 -3.21 4.48
CA VAL A 111 -6.09 -4.54 4.16
C VAL A 111 -6.60 -5.04 2.81
N ALA A 112 -7.90 -4.96 2.55
CA ALA A 112 -8.49 -5.40 1.29
C ALA A 112 -7.92 -4.63 0.09
N HIS A 113 -7.80 -3.31 0.21
CA HIS A 113 -7.19 -2.43 -0.78
C HIS A 113 -5.71 -2.80 -1.02
N ASN A 114 -4.94 -3.07 0.05
CA ASN A 114 -3.56 -3.52 -0.10
C ASN A 114 -3.46 -4.84 -0.89
N MET A 115 -4.40 -5.76 -0.69
CA MET A 115 -4.43 -7.04 -1.40
C MET A 115 -4.89 -6.89 -2.86
N GLU A 116 -5.81 -5.97 -3.15
CA GLU A 116 -6.20 -5.61 -4.52
C GLU A 116 -4.97 -5.14 -5.33
N HIS A 117 -4.21 -4.19 -4.78
CA HIS A 117 -3.01 -3.66 -5.45
C HIS A 117 -1.88 -4.66 -5.51
N TYR A 118 -1.73 -5.55 -4.51
CA TYR A 118 -0.81 -6.66 -4.63
C TYR A 118 -1.19 -7.61 -5.79
N GLY A 119 -2.49 -7.91 -5.95
CA GLY A 119 -3.01 -8.66 -7.10
C GLY A 119 -2.66 -8.01 -8.44
N ASN A 120 -2.66 -6.68 -8.51
CA ASN A 120 -2.19 -5.94 -9.67
C ASN A 120 -0.67 -6.14 -9.86
N MET A 121 0.14 -5.89 -8.82
CA MET A 121 1.61 -6.01 -8.88
C MET A 121 2.10 -7.40 -9.28
N ILE A 122 1.40 -8.48 -8.88
CA ILE A 122 1.67 -9.85 -9.33
C ILE A 122 1.76 -9.93 -10.86
N THR A 123 0.80 -9.31 -11.55
CA THR A 123 0.75 -9.34 -13.03
C THR A 123 1.95 -8.61 -13.63
N TYR A 124 2.35 -7.48 -13.04
CA TYR A 124 3.49 -6.68 -13.53
C TYR A 124 4.81 -7.43 -13.33
N LEU A 125 5.01 -8.02 -12.16
CA LEU A 125 6.19 -8.83 -11.84
C LEU A 125 6.31 -10.02 -12.81
N ARG A 126 5.21 -10.75 -13.03
CA ARG A 126 5.21 -11.91 -13.93
C ARG A 126 5.50 -11.54 -15.39
N ILE A 127 4.97 -10.42 -15.88
CA ILE A 127 5.29 -9.92 -17.23
C ILE A 127 6.80 -9.61 -17.35
N LYS A 128 7.44 -9.17 -16.28
CA LYS A 128 8.88 -8.91 -16.21
C LYS A 128 9.73 -10.15 -15.87
N GLY A 129 9.12 -11.33 -15.86
CA GLY A 129 9.82 -12.59 -15.57
C GLY A 129 10.21 -12.77 -14.09
N LEU A 130 9.66 -11.96 -13.19
CA LEU A 130 9.92 -12.02 -11.75
C LEU A 130 8.89 -12.92 -11.05
N VAL A 131 9.29 -13.54 -9.94
CA VAL A 131 8.41 -14.38 -9.12
C VAL A 131 7.86 -13.54 -7.96
N PRO A 132 6.54 -13.28 -7.89
CA PRO A 132 5.93 -12.50 -6.84
C PRO A 132 6.16 -13.08 -5.44
N PRO A 133 6.32 -12.23 -4.40
CA PRO A 133 6.66 -12.64 -3.04
C PRO A 133 5.87 -13.82 -2.48
N SER A 134 4.54 -13.79 -2.61
CA SER A 134 3.65 -14.85 -2.08
C SER A 134 3.78 -16.21 -2.78
N SER A 135 4.51 -16.28 -3.89
CA SER A 135 4.73 -17.50 -4.69
C SER A 135 6.20 -17.90 -4.78
N GLN A 136 7.09 -17.21 -4.06
CA GLN A 136 8.47 -17.63 -3.91
C GLN A 136 8.53 -18.88 -3.04
N GLN A 137 9.47 -19.80 -3.35
CA GLN A 137 9.73 -20.92 -2.46
C GLN A 137 10.13 -20.38 -1.09
N GLN A 138 9.43 -20.79 -0.04
CA GLN A 138 9.92 -20.58 1.31
C GLN A 138 11.23 -21.36 1.41
N SER A 139 12.34 -20.64 1.56
CA SER A 139 13.60 -21.26 1.94
C SER A 139 13.35 -22.00 3.26
N SER A 140 13.38 -23.32 3.22
CA SER A 140 13.36 -24.16 4.41
C SER A 140 14.50 -23.70 5.31
N GLN A 141 14.17 -23.03 6.42
CA GLN A 141 15.09 -22.85 7.54
C GLN A 141 15.04 -24.10 8.40
#